data_AF-A0A7C2BCX0-F1
#
_entry.id   AF-A0A7C2BCX0-F1
#
_cell.length_a   1.000
_cell.length_b   1.000
_cell.length_c   1.000
_cell.angle_alpha   90.00
_cell.angle_beta   90.00
_cell.angle_gamma   90.00
#
_symmetry.space_group_name_H-M   'P 1'
#
loop_
_entity.id
_entity.type
_entity.pdbx_description
1 polymer ?
#
loop_
_entity_poly.entity_id
_entity_poly.type
_entity_poly.pdbx_seq_one_letter_code
_entity_poly.pdbx_strand_id
1 'polypeptide(L)'
;MSTTLSNLILCLFVTAGNQFPGSIADTIKISRWLVCGPFSVGTREGITEVVGDPSQLNPVAGESLPSGLVSGGAAIWREVTADADGWFSTDYPDVQWDTIQNYYGISGLVALGYAYAEFYSSRQSRALAAATRTGSFLLNG
;
A
#
# COMPACT_ATOMS: atom_id res chain seq x y z
N MET A 1 29.11 -15.62 -0.48
CA MET A 1 27.80 -15.32 -1.10
C MET A 1 27.11 -14.32 -0.21
N SER A 2 27.00 -13.07 -0.65
CA SER A 2 26.32 -12.00 0.09
C SER A 2 24.87 -12.00 -0.35
N THR A 3 23.97 -12.30 0.58
CA THR A 3 22.52 -12.40 0.37
C THR A 3 21.92 -11.04 0.69
N THR A 4 21.36 -10.32 -0.27
CA THR A 4 20.75 -9.00 -0.04
C THR A 4 19.23 -9.13 -0.01
N LEU A 5 18.60 -8.82 1.13
CA LEU A 5 17.16 -8.63 1.23
C LEU A 5 16.78 -7.27 0.63
N SER A 6 15.72 -7.25 -0.16
CA SER A 6 15.19 -6.04 -0.81
C SER A 6 13.75 -5.82 -0.36
N ASN A 7 13.50 -4.71 0.33
CA ASN A 7 12.20 -4.38 0.92
C ASN A 7 11.39 -3.51 -0.06
N LEU A 8 10.11 -3.81 -0.28
CA LEU A 8 9.22 -3.07 -1.17
C LEU A 8 8.14 -2.36 -0.36
N ILE A 9 8.11 -1.02 -0.42
CA ILE A 9 7.08 -0.21 0.24
C ILE A 9 6.24 0.47 -0.86
N LEU A 10 4.97 0.10 -0.97
CA LEU A 10 4.04 0.58 -1.99
C LEU A 10 2.91 1.39 -1.33
N CYS A 11 2.81 2.70 -1.59
CA CYS A 11 1.70 3.53 -1.08
C CYS A 11 0.61 3.68 -2.16
N LEU A 12 -0.52 2.98 -2.02
CA LEU A 12 -1.54 2.80 -3.07
C LEU A 12 -2.73 3.79 -2.98
N PHE A 13 -3.28 4.18 -4.15
CA PHE A 13 -4.54 4.93 -4.40
C PHE A 13 -5.37 4.25 -5.50
N VAL A 14 -6.19 3.26 -5.17
CA VAL A 14 -6.83 2.26 -6.07
C VAL A 14 -7.63 2.79 -7.26
N THR A 15 -7.57 2.02 -8.37
CA THR A 15 -8.61 1.61 -9.37
C THR A 15 -7.93 0.93 -10.65
N ALA A 16 -8.68 0.23 -11.52
CA ALA A 16 -8.25 -0.57 -12.70
C ALA A 16 -7.22 -0.06 -13.78
N GLY A 17 -6.39 -1.00 -14.27
CA GLY A 17 -5.55 -0.92 -15.49
C GLY A 17 -4.64 -2.16 -15.59
N ASN A 18 -5.13 -3.25 -16.18
CA ASN A 18 -4.65 -4.62 -15.87
C ASN A 18 -3.80 -5.30 -16.96
N GLN A 19 -2.71 -4.72 -17.47
CA GLN A 19 -1.78 -5.50 -18.30
C GLN A 19 -0.31 -5.10 -18.10
N PHE A 20 0.52 -6.09 -17.77
CA PHE A 20 1.98 -5.97 -17.85
C PHE A 20 2.42 -5.97 -19.33
N PRO A 21 3.43 -5.19 -19.73
CA PRO A 21 4.00 -5.29 -21.06
C PRO A 21 4.61 -6.69 -21.25
N GLY A 22 4.07 -7.47 -22.18
CA GLY A 22 4.46 -8.88 -22.43
C GLY A 22 5.90 -9.09 -22.94
N SER A 23 6.73 -8.04 -22.97
CA SER A 23 8.14 -8.10 -23.37
C SER A 23 9.11 -8.37 -22.22
N ILE A 24 8.64 -8.44 -20.97
CA ILE A 24 9.50 -8.64 -19.79
C ILE A 24 9.43 -10.10 -19.32
N ALA A 25 10.45 -10.88 -19.69
CA ALA A 25 10.52 -12.32 -19.41
C ALA A 25 10.78 -12.67 -17.93
N ASP A 26 11.32 -11.73 -17.14
CA ASP A 26 11.80 -11.97 -15.75
C ASP A 26 10.90 -11.21 -14.76
N THR A 27 9.58 -11.48 -14.80
CA THR A 27 8.57 -10.77 -13.99
C THR A 27 8.43 -11.42 -12.61
N ILE A 28 8.71 -10.66 -11.55
CA ILE A 28 8.42 -11.07 -10.16
C ILE A 28 6.98 -10.67 -9.84
N LYS A 29 6.15 -11.67 -9.52
CA LYS A 29 4.77 -11.46 -9.06
C LYS A 29 4.72 -11.60 -7.54
N ILE A 30 4.26 -10.56 -6.86
CA ILE A 30 4.07 -10.58 -5.41
C ILE A 30 2.69 -11.15 -5.10
N SER A 31 2.65 -12.29 -4.40
CA SER A 31 1.41 -13.00 -4.08
C SER A 31 0.78 -12.60 -2.75
N ARG A 32 1.57 -12.04 -1.83
CA ARG A 32 1.12 -11.64 -0.50
C ARG A 32 1.61 -10.24 -0.16
N TRP A 33 0.70 -9.46 0.39
CA TRP A 33 0.94 -8.08 0.79
C TRP A 33 0.49 -7.89 2.23
N LEU A 34 1.22 -7.09 2.99
CA LEU A 34 0.70 -6.47 4.19
C LEU A 34 0.08 -5.14 3.82
N VAL A 35 -1.14 -4.89 4.26
CA VAL A 35 -1.89 -3.67 3.97
C VAL A 35 -2.38 -3.06 5.26
N CYS A 36 -2.32 -1.73 5.36
CA CYS A 36 -2.89 -0.99 6.48
C CYS A 36 -3.52 0.33 6.01
N GLY A 37 -4.69 0.65 6.54
CA GLY A 37 -5.46 1.84 6.18
C GLY A 37 -6.95 1.68 6.50
N PRO A 38 -7.76 2.68 6.12
CA PRO A 38 -7.35 3.92 5.46
C PRO A 38 -6.88 4.96 6.48
N PHE A 39 -6.13 5.96 6.01
CA PHE A 39 -5.72 7.12 6.78
C PHE A 39 -6.20 8.39 6.08
N SER A 40 -6.68 9.35 6.86
CA SER A 40 -7.03 10.66 6.32
C SER A 40 -5.77 11.35 5.79
N VAL A 41 -5.88 12.02 4.66
CA VAL A 41 -4.77 12.72 4.05
C VAL A 41 -5.20 14.13 3.65
N GLY A 42 -4.35 15.11 3.96
CA GLY A 42 -4.54 16.47 3.49
C GLY A 42 -4.47 16.50 1.97
N THR A 43 -5.48 17.09 1.32
CA THR A 43 -5.60 17.11 -0.14
C THR A 43 -4.42 17.81 -0.83
N ARG A 44 -3.70 18.68 -0.12
CA ARG A 44 -2.54 19.41 -0.64
C ARG A 44 -1.22 18.73 -0.29
N GLU A 45 -1.14 18.12 0.89
CA GLU A 45 0.12 17.62 1.46
C GLU A 45 0.40 16.18 1.04
N GLY A 46 -0.62 15.34 0.84
CA GLY A 46 -0.42 13.92 0.53
C GLY A 46 0.21 13.11 1.67
N ILE A 47 0.28 13.68 2.88
CA ILE A 47 0.90 13.09 4.07
C ILE A 47 -0.19 12.72 5.08
N THR A 48 -0.08 11.53 5.67
CA THR A 48 -0.99 11.03 6.71
C THR A 48 -0.54 11.37 8.13
N GLU A 49 0.75 11.73 8.30
CA GLU A 49 1.48 11.90 9.57
C GLU A 49 1.56 10.64 10.46
N VAL A 50 0.93 9.55 10.05
CA VAL A 50 0.90 8.28 10.80
C VAL A 50 2.23 7.54 10.72
N VAL A 51 2.93 7.69 9.60
CA VAL A 51 4.27 7.14 9.38
C VAL A 51 5.20 8.32 9.11
N GLY A 52 6.17 8.54 10.00
CA GLY A 52 7.12 9.64 9.89
C GLY A 52 8.05 9.53 8.68
N ASP A 53 8.67 8.35 8.51
CA ASP A 53 9.50 8.03 7.36
C ASP A 53 9.07 6.69 6.76
N PRO A 54 8.36 6.69 5.61
CA PRO A 54 7.95 5.46 4.94
C PRO A 54 9.10 4.53 4.58
N SER A 55 10.32 5.04 4.36
CA SER A 55 11.49 4.21 4.04
C SER A 55 11.94 3.30 5.19
N GLN A 56 11.57 3.67 6.43
CA GLN A 56 11.88 2.93 7.65
C GLN A 56 10.75 1.99 8.08
N LEU A 57 9.68 1.89 7.30
CA LEU A 57 8.54 1.05 7.63
C LEU A 57 8.93 -0.44 7.56
N ASN A 58 8.72 -1.15 8.67
CA ASN A 58 8.87 -2.59 8.78
C ASN A 58 7.63 -3.20 9.44
N PRO A 59 6.51 -3.32 8.72
CA PRO A 59 5.22 -3.64 9.31
C PRO A 59 5.14 -5.11 9.72
N VAL A 60 4.50 -5.37 10.86
CA VAL A 60 4.20 -6.73 11.33
C VAL A 60 2.68 -6.95 11.28
N ALA A 61 2.27 -8.11 10.77
CA ALA A 61 0.85 -8.49 10.75
C ALA A 61 0.24 -8.41 12.15
N GLY A 62 -0.93 -7.78 12.26
CA GLY A 62 -1.64 -7.58 13.53
C GLY A 62 -1.23 -6.33 14.30
N GLU A 63 -0.12 -5.67 13.97
CA GLU A 63 0.18 -4.34 14.52
C GLU A 63 -0.80 -3.30 13.97
N SER A 64 -1.01 -2.24 14.74
CA SER A 64 -1.95 -1.19 14.39
C SER A 64 -1.31 0.18 14.30
N LEU A 65 -1.82 0.98 13.37
CA LEU A 65 -1.52 2.40 13.25
C LEU A 65 -2.77 3.23 13.59
N PRO A 66 -2.62 4.39 14.24
CA PRO A 66 -3.75 5.25 14.55
C PRO A 66 -4.43 5.73 13.25
N SER A 67 -5.75 5.63 13.21
CA SER A 67 -6.55 6.13 12.09
C SER A 67 -7.86 6.72 12.58
N GLY A 68 -8.10 8.00 12.25
CA GLY A 68 -9.39 8.65 12.51
C GLY A 68 -10.53 8.20 11.60
N LEU A 69 -10.26 7.41 10.56
CA LEU A 69 -11.28 6.94 9.62
C LEU A 69 -11.88 5.59 10.02
N VAL A 70 -11.16 4.78 10.80
CA VAL A 70 -11.59 3.43 11.19
C VAL A 70 -12.33 3.50 12.52
N SER A 71 -13.44 2.76 12.63
CA SER A 71 -14.15 2.57 13.90
C SER A 71 -13.19 1.99 14.95
N GLY A 72 -13.04 2.66 16.09
CA GLY A 72 -12.08 2.28 17.14
C GLY A 72 -10.71 2.95 17.03
N GLY A 73 -10.46 3.77 16.00
CA GLY A 73 -9.30 4.64 15.94
C GLY A 73 -7.99 3.97 15.52
N ALA A 74 -8.03 2.69 15.11
CA ALA A 74 -6.84 1.89 14.82
C ALA A 74 -7.03 1.06 13.55
N ALA A 75 -6.17 1.30 12.55
CA ALA A 75 -6.06 0.48 11.35
C ALA A 75 -5.04 -0.63 11.58
N ILE A 76 -5.36 -1.86 11.22
CA ILE A 76 -4.53 -3.04 11.51
C ILE A 76 -3.84 -3.50 10.23
N TRP A 77 -2.54 -3.84 10.33
CA TRP A 77 -1.80 -4.52 9.28
C TRP A 77 -2.38 -5.91 9.04
N ARG A 78 -2.99 -6.11 7.86
CA ARG A 78 -3.59 -7.36 7.45
C ARG A 78 -2.92 -7.92 6.21
N GLU A 79 -2.84 -9.24 6.13
CA GLU A 79 -2.40 -9.90 4.91
C GLU A 79 -3.50 -9.85 3.85
N VAL A 80 -3.10 -9.57 2.61
CA VAL A 80 -3.93 -9.62 1.42
C VAL A 80 -3.23 -10.47 0.38
N THR A 81 -3.98 -11.41 -0.19
CA THR A 81 -3.51 -12.26 -1.28
C THR A 81 -3.81 -11.57 -2.61
N ALA A 82 -2.79 -11.46 -3.47
CA ALA A 82 -2.96 -10.96 -4.83
C ALA A 82 -3.50 -12.05 -5.77
N ASP A 83 -4.03 -11.62 -6.92
CA ASP A 83 -4.45 -12.51 -7.98
C ASP A 83 -3.28 -13.20 -8.69
N ALA A 84 -3.58 -14.03 -9.69
CA ALA A 84 -2.57 -14.77 -10.44
C ALA A 84 -1.56 -13.89 -11.20
N ASP A 85 -1.89 -12.61 -11.39
CA ASP A 85 -1.03 -11.61 -12.04
C ASP A 85 -0.31 -10.69 -11.05
N GLY A 86 -0.52 -10.89 -9.74
CA GLY A 86 0.12 -10.12 -8.69
C GLY A 86 -0.58 -8.80 -8.37
N TRP A 87 -1.81 -8.62 -8.85
CA TRP A 87 -2.65 -7.46 -8.53
C TRP A 87 -3.53 -7.74 -7.33
N PHE A 88 -3.78 -6.72 -6.52
CA PHE A 88 -4.80 -6.75 -5.48
C PHE A 88 -5.49 -5.39 -5.41
N SER A 89 -6.69 -5.38 -4.84
CA SER A 89 -7.42 -4.17 -4.48
C SER A 89 -7.80 -4.22 -3.01
N THR A 90 -7.78 -3.07 -2.36
CA THR A 90 -8.17 -2.94 -0.97
C THR A 90 -9.42 -2.09 -0.90
N ASP A 91 -10.43 -2.60 -0.23
CA ASP A 91 -11.57 -1.84 0.24
C ASP A 91 -11.48 -1.64 1.76
N TYR A 92 -12.28 -0.71 2.24
CA TYR A 92 -12.42 -0.39 3.66
C TYR A 92 -13.92 -0.41 4.01
N PRO A 93 -14.54 -1.61 4.03
CA PRO A 93 -15.99 -1.74 4.21
C PRO A 93 -16.46 -1.30 5.60
N ASP A 94 -15.57 -1.39 6.60
CA ASP A 94 -15.86 -1.01 7.99
C ASP A 94 -15.78 0.51 8.25
N VAL A 95 -15.43 1.28 7.23
CA VAL A 95 -15.38 2.74 7.30
C VAL A 95 -16.74 3.30 6.89
N GLN A 96 -17.26 4.20 7.73
CA GLN A 96 -18.55 4.85 7.50
C GLN A 96 -18.42 6.00 6.50
N TRP A 97 -18.14 5.68 5.23
CA TRP A 97 -17.88 6.67 4.18
C TRP A 97 -19.02 7.67 3.99
N ASP A 98 -20.27 7.21 4.05
CA ASP A 98 -21.44 8.08 3.94
C ASP A 98 -21.50 9.09 5.10
N THR A 99 -21.26 8.62 6.33
CA THR A 99 -21.20 9.48 7.52
C THR A 99 -20.09 10.51 7.38
N ILE A 100 -18.89 10.09 6.95
CA ILE A 100 -17.75 10.98 6.72
C ILE A 100 -18.08 12.04 5.66
N GLN A 101 -18.68 11.63 4.53
CA GLN A 101 -19.10 12.56 3.49
C GLN A 101 -20.15 13.55 3.97
N ASN A 102 -21.12 13.11 4.79
CA ASN A 102 -22.16 13.98 5.33
C ASN A 102 -21.59 15.06 6.25
N TYR A 103 -20.57 14.76 7.05
CA TYR A 103 -19.95 15.72 7.96
C TYR A 103 -18.87 16.59 7.31
N TYR A 104 -18.02 15.99 6.48
CA TYR A 104 -16.79 16.61 5.99
C TYR A 104 -16.79 16.85 4.48
N GLY A 105 -17.89 16.54 3.79
CA GLY A 105 -17.99 16.65 2.34
C GLY A 105 -16.94 15.80 1.61
N ILE A 106 -16.64 16.20 0.38
CA ILE A 106 -15.68 15.50 -0.49
C ILE A 106 -14.27 15.43 0.10
N SER A 107 -13.88 16.42 0.91
CA SER A 107 -12.55 16.45 1.56
C SER A 107 -12.35 15.31 2.54
N GLY A 108 -13.42 14.80 3.16
CA GLY A 108 -13.32 13.65 4.07
C GLY A 108 -13.07 12.32 3.35
N LEU A 109 -13.27 12.26 2.03
CA LEU A 109 -13.12 11.05 1.24
C LEU A 109 -11.70 10.83 0.71
N VAL A 110 -10.81 11.82 0.86
CA VAL A 110 -9.41 11.67 0.47
C VAL A 110 -8.70 10.87 1.55
N ALA A 111 -8.29 9.65 1.18
CA ALA A 111 -7.63 8.73 2.09
C ALA A 111 -6.49 7.96 1.41
N LEU A 112 -5.51 7.56 2.21
CA LEU A 112 -4.35 6.79 1.78
C LEU A 112 -4.28 5.45 2.51
N GLY A 113 -3.77 4.42 1.84
CA GLY A 113 -3.39 3.15 2.45
C GLY A 113 -1.93 2.82 2.16
N TYR A 114 -1.32 2.07 3.07
CA TYR A 114 0.00 1.48 2.86
C TYR A 114 -0.13 0.03 2.42
N ALA A 115 0.71 -0.36 1.50
CA ALA A 115 0.97 -1.75 1.15
C ALA A 115 2.47 -2.04 1.24
N TYR A 116 2.80 -3.22 1.71
CA TYR A 116 4.16 -3.63 1.95
C TYR A 116 4.35 -5.07 1.51
N ALA A 117 5.49 -5.35 0.88
CA ALA A 117 5.91 -6.69 0.56
C ALA A 117 7.44 -6.78 0.57
N GLU A 118 7.93 -7.99 0.72
CA GLU A 118 9.34 -8.29 0.53
C GLU A 118 9.48 -9.31 -0.59
N PHE A 119 10.57 -9.18 -1.35
CA PHE A 119 10.95 -10.21 -2.29
C PHE A 119 12.45 -10.41 -2.24
N TYR A 120 12.86 -11.63 -2.57
CA TYR A 120 14.26 -11.99 -2.62
C TYR A 120 14.78 -11.93 -4.06
N SER A 121 15.95 -11.34 -4.23
CA SER A 121 16.71 -11.38 -5.49
C SER A 121 18.08 -12.01 -5.23
N SER A 122 18.38 -13.08 -5.95
CA SER A 122 19.67 -13.79 -5.83
C SER A 122 20.87 -13.03 -6.39
N ARG A 123 20.61 -11.92 -7.08
CA ARG A 123 21.62 -11.04 -7.69
C ARG A 123 21.22 -9.57 -7.51
N GLN A 124 22.21 -8.68 -7.59
CA GLN A 124 21.93 -7.25 -7.70
C GLN A 124 21.24 -7.00 -9.05
N SER A 125 20.05 -6.42 -9.00
CA SER A 125 19.18 -6.25 -10.17
C SER A 125 18.66 -4.82 -10.24
N ARG A 126 18.32 -4.39 -11.45
CA ARG A 126 17.44 -3.23 -11.65
C ARG A 126 16.02 -3.76 -11.76
N ALA A 127 15.10 -3.18 -11.01
CA ALA A 127 13.69 -3.53 -11.07
C ALA A 127 12.90 -2.39 -11.70
N LEU A 128 11.83 -2.75 -12.41
CA LEU A 128 10.78 -1.84 -12.84
C LEU A 128 9.51 -2.26 -12.11
N ALA A 129 8.93 -1.36 -11.35
CA ALA A 129 7.64 -1.60 -10.72
C ALA A 129 6.51 -1.16 -11.65
N ALA A 130 5.63 -2.09 -11.98
CA ALA A 130 4.36 -1.76 -12.61
C ALA A 130 3.31 -1.68 -11.50
N ALA A 131 2.89 -0.46 -11.20
CA ALA A 131 1.81 -0.18 -10.27
C ALA A 131 0.84 0.77 -10.96
N THR A 132 -0.45 0.51 -10.79
CA THR A 132 -1.48 1.46 -11.18
C THR A 132 -2.04 2.07 -9.92
N ARG A 133 -2.43 3.36 -10.03
CA ARG A 133 -3.27 3.99 -9.01
C ARG A 133 -2.60 3.86 -7.64
N THR A 134 -1.40 4.45 -7.59
CA THR A 134 -0.44 4.42 -6.50
C THR A 134 0.07 5.85 -6.36
N GLY A 135 0.06 6.40 -5.15
CA GLY A 135 0.47 7.79 -4.90
C GLY A 135 1.98 7.93 -4.84
N SER A 136 2.66 6.93 -4.27
CA SER A 136 4.11 6.86 -4.20
C SER A 136 4.58 5.41 -4.08
N PHE A 137 5.81 5.16 -4.50
CA PHE A 137 6.42 3.84 -4.48
C PHE A 137 7.88 3.96 -4.05
N LEU A 138 8.30 3.07 -3.15
CA LEU A 138 9.67 2.93 -2.69
C LEU A 138 10.13 1.48 -2.84
N LEU A 139 11.37 1.30 -3.28
CA LEU A 139 12.02 0.01 -3.42
C LEU A 139 13.40 0.12 -2.76
N ASN A 140 13.64 -0.72 -1.77
CA ASN A 140 14.79 -0.73 -0.86
C ASN A 140 14.85 0.45 0.13
N GLY A 141 13.69 1.00 0.53
CA GLY A 141 13.64 2.24 1.31
C GLY A 141 14.12 3.43 0.49
#